data_AF-A0A849RWQ7-F1
#
_entry.id   AF-A0A849RWQ7-F1
#
_cell.length_a   1.000
_cell.length_b   1.000
_cell.length_c   1.000
_cell.angle_alpha   90.00
_cell.angle_beta   90.00
_cell.angle_gamma   90.00
#
_symmetry.space_group_name_H-M   'P 1'
#
loop_
_entity.id
_entity.type
_entity.pdbx_description
1 polymer ?
#
loop_
_entity_poly.entity_id
_entity_poly.type
_entity_poly.pdbx_seq_one_letter_code
_entity_poly.pdbx_strand_id
1 'polypeptide(L)' 'MINDVLISQVKTLSVTERIELIRVVWETLSSSDVPISAEEMDLLDARLADMEQNPKEQSPWSEVQARLKRHLP' A
#
# COMPACT_ATOMS: atom_id res chain seq x y z
N MET A 1 3.59 -4.07 19.34
CA MET A 1 4.81 -4.57 18.67
C MET A 1 4.54 -5.99 18.18
N ILE A 2 5.01 -6.36 16.98
CA ILE A 2 4.82 -7.72 16.45
C ILE A 2 5.75 -8.69 17.20
N ASN A 3 5.31 -9.93 17.41
CA ASN A 3 6.07 -10.97 18.09
C ASN A 3 7.36 -11.34 17.33
N ASP A 4 8.51 -11.30 18.01
CA ASP A 4 9.84 -11.59 17.42
C ASP A 4 10.00 -13.02 16.91
N VAL A 5 9.34 -14.00 17.55
CA VAL A 5 9.32 -15.40 17.11
C VAL A 5 8.58 -15.52 15.79
N LEU A 6 7.44 -14.83 15.66
CA LEU A 6 6.67 -14.80 14.42
C LEU A 6 7.50 -14.20 13.27
N ILE A 7 8.20 -13.08 13.52
CA ILE A 7 9.08 -12.46 12.52
C ILE A 7 10.19 -13.41 12.09
N SER A 8 10.77 -14.16 13.03
CA SER A 8 11.82 -15.13 12.74
C SER A 8 11.31 -16.27 11.85
N GLN A 9 10.10 -16.77 12.09
CA GLN A 9 9.43 -17.78 11.24
C GLN A 9 9.11 -17.24 9.85
N VAL A 10 8.61 -16.01 9.74
CA VAL A 10 8.33 -15.39 8.43
C VAL A 10 9.61 -15.23 7.62
N LYS A 11 10.75 -14.96 8.26
CA LYS A 11 12.06 -14.83 7.58
C LYS A 11 12.60 -16.16 7.03
N THR A 12 12.15 -17.32 7.53
CA THR A 12 12.56 -18.62 6.99
C THR A 12 11.77 -19.04 5.75
N LEU A 13 10.66 -18.36 5.45
CA LEU A 13 9.83 -18.62 4.28
C LEU A 13 10.51 -18.15 2.98
N SER A 14 10.27 -18.87 1.89
CA SER A 14 10.59 -18.41 0.55
C SER A 14 9.88 -17.08 0.22
N VAL A 15 10.35 -16.38 -0.81
CA VAL A 15 9.69 -15.13 -1.25
C VAL A 15 8.22 -15.37 -1.61
N THR A 16 7.93 -16.46 -2.31
CA THR A 16 6.57 -16.83 -2.72
C THR A 16 5.68 -17.08 -1.51
N GLU A 17 6.14 -17.85 -0.53
CA GLU A 17 5.38 -18.12 0.71
C GLU A 17 5.14 -16.85 1.52
N ARG A 18 6.09 -15.91 1.54
CA ARG A 18 5.89 -14.61 2.20
C ARG A 18 4.82 -13.77 1.52
N ILE A 19 4.80 -13.75 0.19
CA ILE A 19 3.77 -13.03 -0.58
C ILE A 19 2.39 -13.67 -0.31
N GLU A 20 2.32 -15.00 -0.32
CA GLU A 20 1.07 -15.70 -0.03
C GLU A 20 0.59 -15.44 1.39
N LEU A 21 1.49 -15.47 2.38
CA LEU A 21 1.16 -15.13 3.76
C LEU A 21 0.61 -13.69 3.87
N ILE A 22 1.25 -12.72 3.21
CA ILE A 22 0.78 -11.33 3.20
C ILE A 22 -0.64 -11.25 2.64
N ARG A 23 -0.91 -11.93 1.52
CA ARG A 23 -2.25 -11.99 0.92
C ARG A 23 -3.25 -12.62 1.88
N VAL A 24 -2.97 -13.79 2.42
CA VAL A 24 -3.90 -14.51 3.31
C VAL A 24 -4.21 -13.68 4.56
N VAL A 25 -3.20 -13.06 5.17
CA VAL A 25 -3.42 -12.16 6.32
C VAL A 25 -4.24 -10.95 5.91
N TRP A 26 -3.98 -10.37 4.73
CA TRP A 26 -4.75 -9.24 4.22
C TRP A 26 -6.25 -9.58 4.06
N GLU A 27 -6.57 -10.76 3.53
CA GLU A 27 -7.96 -11.24 3.37
C GLU A 27 -8.68 -11.51 4.70
N THR A 28 -7.95 -11.57 5.83
CA THR A 28 -8.59 -11.71 7.16
C THR A 28 -9.10 -10.38 7.70
N LEU A 29 -8.71 -9.26 7.09
CA LEU A 29 -9.11 -7.93 7.51
C LEU A 29 -10.40 -7.51 6.82
N SER A 30 -11.27 -6.84 7.55
CA SER A 30 -12.49 -6.21 7.03
C SER A 30 -12.33 -4.68 6.99
N SER A 31 -13.09 -4.03 6.12
CA SER A 31 -13.19 -2.56 6.12
C SER A 31 -13.72 -1.99 7.44
N SER A 32 -14.47 -2.79 8.21
CA SER A 32 -14.93 -2.40 9.55
C SER A 32 -13.84 -2.41 10.61
N ASP A 33 -12.73 -3.13 10.41
CA ASP A 33 -11.61 -3.16 11.36
C ASP A 33 -10.79 -1.86 11.33
N VAL A 34 -10.85 -1.15 10.21
CA VAL A 34 -10.20 0.15 10.00
C VAL A 34 -11.21 1.11 9.35
N PRO A 35 -12.14 1.66 10.15
CA PRO A 35 -13.15 2.57 9.61
C PRO A 35 -12.48 3.84 9.09
N ILE A 36 -12.89 4.27 7.89
CA ILE A 36 -12.44 5.51 7.26
C ILE A 36 -13.33 6.65 7.79
N SER A 37 -12.73 7.74 8.26
CA SER A 37 -13.50 8.90 8.72
C SER A 37 -14.19 9.61 7.54
N ALA A 38 -15.23 10.39 7.83
CA ALA A 38 -15.86 11.20 6.79
C ALA A 38 -14.85 12.20 6.17
N GLU A 39 -13.96 12.78 6.98
CA GLU A 39 -12.95 13.72 6.47
C GLU A 39 -11.90 13.03 5.58
N GLU A 40 -11.53 11.80 5.91
CA GLU A 40 -10.63 11.00 5.08
C GLU A 40 -11.29 10.63 3.75
N MET A 41 -12.59 10.31 3.75
CA MET A 41 -13.35 10.04 2.54
C MET A 41 -13.45 11.30 1.65
N ASP A 42 -13.79 12.44 2.24
CA ASP A 42 -13.86 13.73 1.54
C ASP A 42 -12.51 14.09 0.89
N LEU A 43 -11.39 13.81 1.57
CA LEU A 43 -10.05 13.99 1.02
C LEU A 43 -9.78 13.08 -0.19
N LEU A 44 -10.21 11.82 -0.13
CA LEU A 44 -10.05 10.88 -1.24
C LEU A 44 -10.88 11.32 -2.45
N ASP A 45 -12.13 11.71 -2.23
CA ASP A 45 -13.02 12.20 -3.29
C ASP A 45 -12.46 13.46 -3.95
N ALA A 46 -11.95 14.40 -3.16
CA ALA A 46 -11.30 15.60 -3.69
C ALA A 46 -10.07 15.27 -4.55
N ARG A 47 -9.24 14.31 -4.14
CA ARG A 47 -8.06 13.87 -4.91
C ARG A 47 -8.43 13.14 -6.20
N LEU A 48 -9.50 12.35 -6.19
CA LEU A 48 -10.01 11.69 -7.39
C LEU A 48 -10.55 12.72 -8.39
N ALA A 49 -11.33 13.71 -7.91
CA ALA A 49 -11.84 14.78 -8.76
C ALA A 49 -10.72 15.64 -9.38
N ASP A 50 -9.68 15.97 -8.60
CA ASP A 50 -8.50 16.68 -9.09
C ASP A 50 -7.75 15.87 -10.16
N MET A 51 -7.54 14.57 -9.91
CA MET A 51 -6.91 13.65 -10.85
C MET A 51 -7.65 13.61 -12.20
N GLU A 52 -8.98 13.60 -12.19
CA GLU A 52 -9.83 13.58 -13.38
C GLU A 52 -9.81 14.93 -14.14
N GLN A 53 -9.78 16.04 -13.41
CA GLN A 53 -9.75 17.39 -14.00
C GLN A 53 -8.37 17.74 -14.56
N ASN A 54 -7.30 17.19 -13.97
CA ASN A 54 -5.91 17.52 -14.27
C ASN A 54 -5.10 16.29 -14.74
N PRO A 55 -5.52 15.60 -15.83
CA PRO A 55 -4.86 14.36 -16.27
C PRO A 55 -3.39 14.54 -16.68
N LYS A 56 -2.98 15.77 -17.02
CA LYS A 56 -1.60 16.12 -17.39
C LYS A 56 -0.66 16.26 -16.19
N GLU A 57 -1.20 16.37 -14.97
CA GLU A 57 -0.41 16.47 -13.74
C GLU A 57 -0.02 15.09 -13.19
N GLN A 58 -0.55 14.03 -13.78
CA GLN A 58 -0.20 12.67 -13.44
C GLN A 58 1.15 12.27 -14.03
N SER A 59 1.92 11.49 -13.28
CA SER A 59 3.13 10.83 -13.79
C SER A 59 2.84 9.36 -14.10
N PRO A 60 3.28 8.83 -15.25
CA PRO A 60 3.33 7.40 -15.46
C PRO A 60 4.13 6.71 -14.36
N TRP A 61 3.69 5.52 -13.93
CA TRP A 61 4.35 4.78 -12.86
C TRP A 61 5.84 4.51 -13.14
N SER A 62 6.21 4.27 -14.40
CA SER A 62 7.61 4.09 -14.82
C SER A 62 8.48 5.32 -14.50
N GLU A 63 7.95 6.53 -14.67
CA GLU A 63 8.65 7.77 -14.33
C GLU A 63 8.76 7.96 -12.82
N VAL A 64 7.69 7.68 -12.08
CA VAL A 64 7.71 7.69 -10.60
C VAL A 64 8.77 6.73 -10.09
N GLN A 65 8.79 5.50 -10.59
CA GLN A 65 9.75 4.47 -10.22
C GLN A 65 11.19 4.90 -10.56
N ALA A 66 11.41 5.53 -11.72
CA ALA A 66 12.72 6.05 -12.09
C ALA A 66 13.20 7.16 -11.15
N ARG A 67 12.30 8.07 -10.72
CA ARG A 67 12.60 9.09 -9.71
C ARG A 67 12.97 8.45 -8.37
N LEU A 68 12.17 7.49 -7.89
CA LEU A 68 12.43 6.78 -6.63
C LEU A 68 13.79 6.08 -6.64
N LYS A 69 14.13 5.39 -7.73
CA LYS A 69 15.44 4.72 -7.88
C LYS A 69 16.62 5.68 -7.83
N ARG A 70 16.45 6.92 -8.34
CA ARG A 70 17.50 7.95 -8.28
C ARG A 70 17.74 8.45 -6.84
N HIS A 71 16.75 8.33 -5.98
CA HIS A 71 16.80 8.79 -4.58
C HIS A 71 17.08 7.66 -3.58
N LEU A 72 17.22 6.40 -4.03
CA LEU A 72 17.68 5.31 -3.19
C LEU A 72 19.21 5.39 -3.04
N PRO A 73 19.75 5.27 -1.81
CA PRO A 73 21.19 5.25 -1.56
C PRO A 73 21.88 4.00 -2.13
#